data_AF-A0A7S1V3V0-F1
#
_entry.id   AF-A0A7S1V3V0-F1
#
_cell.length_a   1.000
_cell.length_b   1.000
_cell.length_c   1.000
_cell.angle_alpha   90.00
_cell.angle_beta   90.00
_cell.angle_gamma   90.00
#
_symmetry.space_group_name_H-M   'P 1'
#
loop_
_entity.id
_entity.type
_entity.pdbx_description
1 polymer ?
#
loop_
_entity_poly.entity_id
_entity_poly.type
_entity_poly.pdbx_seq_one_letter_code
_entity_poly.pdbx_strand_id
1 'polypeptide(L)'
;KNAVGVNGDHYKMVHLPLTERKVKAVGDYGIYINFYVGNEVVLVPAFDDPNDQVAADTLQQVYPKRKVVSIPMAEVFRDGGLIHCVTQQQPKEREFILPWKEP
;
A
#
# COMPACT_ATOMS: atom_id res chain seq x y z
N LYS A 1 16.85 -13.29 -4.29
CA LYS A 1 15.84 -14.15 -3.62
C LYS A 1 16.40 -14.86 -2.36
N ASN A 2 17.38 -14.28 -1.66
CA ASN A 2 18.06 -14.93 -0.52
C ASN A 2 17.93 -14.12 0.78
N ALA A 3 17.06 -13.10 0.78
CA ALA A 3 16.78 -12.35 1.99
C ALA A 3 15.98 -13.23 2.97
N VAL A 4 16.37 -13.18 4.24
CA VAL A 4 15.70 -13.87 5.34
C VAL A 4 15.30 -12.86 6.40
N GLY A 5 14.25 -13.18 7.17
CA GLY A 5 13.85 -12.42 8.35
C GLY A 5 14.90 -12.52 9.46
N VAL A 6 14.73 -11.71 10.51
CA VAL A 6 15.62 -11.73 11.69
C VAL A 6 15.70 -13.11 12.37
N ASN A 7 14.67 -13.94 12.20
CA ASN A 7 14.61 -15.30 12.73
C ASN A 7 15.13 -16.37 11.75
N GLY A 8 15.63 -15.98 10.57
CA GLY A 8 16.12 -16.90 9.54
C GLY A 8 15.04 -17.41 8.56
N ASP A 9 13.76 -17.08 8.78
CA ASP A 9 12.68 -17.49 7.89
C ASP A 9 12.73 -16.79 6.52
N HIS A 10 12.36 -17.50 5.46
CA HIS A 10 12.24 -16.92 4.13
C HIS A 10 10.96 -16.09 3.97
N TYR A 11 11.07 -14.95 3.30
CA TYR A 11 9.90 -14.12 2.96
C TYR A 11 8.97 -14.83 1.97
N LYS A 12 7.67 -14.79 2.23
CA LYS A 12 6.64 -15.08 1.23
C LYS A 12 6.59 -13.93 0.23
N MET A 13 7.05 -14.17 -0.99
CA MET A 13 7.02 -13.18 -2.05
C MET A 13 5.63 -13.12 -2.69
N VAL A 14 5.05 -11.93 -2.74
CA VAL A 14 3.84 -11.62 -3.52
C VAL A 14 4.24 -10.64 -4.62
N HIS A 15 3.68 -10.78 -5.81
CA HIS A 15 4.02 -9.94 -6.96
C HIS A 15 2.86 -9.01 -7.26
N LEU A 16 3.15 -7.72 -7.37
CA LEU A 16 2.24 -6.73 -7.90
C LEU A 16 2.72 -6.33 -9.30
N PRO A 17 1.79 -6.14 -10.25
CA PRO A 17 2.15 -5.68 -11.59
C PRO A 17 2.60 -4.21 -11.56
N LEU A 18 3.11 -3.73 -12.68
CA LEU A 18 3.08 -2.31 -13.03
C LEU A 18 1.78 -2.02 -13.81
N THR A 19 1.49 -0.77 -14.13
CA THR A 19 0.49 -0.50 -15.16
C THR A 19 0.85 -1.24 -16.46
N GLU A 20 -0.12 -1.76 -17.19
CA GLU A 20 0.10 -2.39 -18.50
C GLU A 20 0.59 -1.34 -19.50
N ARG A 21 0.08 -0.11 -19.38
CA ARG A 21 0.42 1.01 -20.25
C ARG A 21 1.05 2.15 -19.46
N LYS A 22 1.80 2.99 -20.16
CA LYS A 22 2.27 4.26 -19.58
C LYS A 22 1.08 5.15 -19.24
N VAL A 23 1.09 5.73 -18.05
CA VAL A 23 0.09 6.68 -17.58
C VAL A 23 0.24 7.96 -18.39
N LYS A 24 -0.79 8.33 -19.16
CA LYS A 24 -0.73 9.45 -20.12
C LYS A 24 -0.29 10.77 -19.50
N ALA A 25 -0.70 11.02 -18.26
CA ALA A 25 -0.38 12.26 -17.54
C ALA A 25 1.12 12.47 -17.29
N VAL A 26 1.92 11.39 -17.29
CA VAL A 26 3.33 11.40 -16.88
C VAL A 26 4.26 10.82 -17.95
N GLY A 27 3.75 9.94 -18.82
CA GLY A 27 4.55 9.25 -19.84
C GLY A 27 5.40 8.09 -19.28
N ASP A 28 5.07 7.61 -18.08
CA ASP A 28 5.77 6.52 -17.38
C ASP A 28 4.79 5.48 -16.80
N TYR A 29 5.32 4.35 -16.34
CA TYR A 29 4.54 3.26 -15.74
C TYR A 29 4.16 3.58 -14.29
N GLY A 30 2.88 3.41 -13.96
CA GLY A 30 2.39 3.55 -12.59
C GLY A 30 2.80 2.35 -11.74
N ILE A 31 3.06 2.61 -10.45
CA ILE A 31 3.47 1.59 -9.47
C ILE A 31 2.38 1.35 -8.43
N TYR A 32 1.85 0.13 -8.36
CA TYR A 32 0.84 -0.22 -7.35
C TYR A 32 1.40 -0.45 -5.95
N ILE A 33 2.73 -0.65 -5.82
CA ILE A 33 3.39 -0.85 -4.52
C ILE A 33 3.31 0.40 -3.63
N ASN A 34 3.01 1.58 -4.18
CA ASN A 34 2.86 2.83 -3.44
C ASN A 34 1.47 2.97 -2.77
N PHE A 35 0.98 1.89 -2.16
CA PHE A 35 -0.29 1.84 -1.45
C PHE A 35 -0.13 2.25 0.02
N TYR A 36 -1.25 2.58 0.67
CA TYR A 36 -1.30 2.90 2.10
C TYR A 36 -2.15 1.88 2.87
N VAL A 37 -1.69 1.47 4.05
CA VAL A 37 -2.41 0.53 4.93
C VAL A 37 -2.95 1.29 6.14
N GLY A 38 -4.27 1.44 6.19
CA GLY A 38 -5.00 1.93 7.36
C GLY A 38 -5.42 0.80 8.31
N ASN A 39 -6.14 1.17 9.37
CA ASN A 39 -6.64 0.21 10.35
C ASN A 39 -7.58 -0.82 9.71
N GLU A 40 -8.53 -0.35 8.90
CA GLU A 40 -9.59 -1.18 8.29
C GLU A 40 -9.56 -1.17 6.75
N VAL A 41 -8.67 -0.37 6.16
CA VAL A 41 -8.62 -0.16 4.70
C VAL A 41 -7.21 -0.30 4.16
N VAL A 42 -7.10 -0.61 2.88
CA VAL A 42 -5.87 -0.45 2.09
C VAL A 42 -6.22 0.43 0.90
N LEU A 43 -5.53 1.56 0.76
CA LEU A 43 -5.72 2.50 -0.34
C LEU A 43 -4.68 2.21 -1.42
N VAL A 44 -5.13 1.90 -2.63
CA VAL A 44 -4.27 1.48 -3.75
C VAL A 44 -4.38 2.51 -4.86
N PRO A 45 -3.26 2.99 -5.45
CA PRO A 45 -3.34 3.91 -6.58
C PRO A 45 -3.98 3.22 -7.79
N ALA A 46 -4.79 3.96 -8.54
CA ALA A 46 -5.40 3.52 -9.78
C ALA A 46 -5.14 4.52 -10.91
N PHE A 47 -5.03 4.00 -12.13
CA PHE A 47 -4.53 4.75 -13.29
C PHE A 47 -5.42 4.63 -14.53
N ASP A 48 -6.62 4.04 -14.42
CA ASP A 48 -7.47 3.67 -15.55
C ASP A 48 -6.75 2.63 -16.44
N ASP A 49 -6.17 1.63 -15.77
CA ASP A 49 -5.34 0.58 -16.35
C ASP A 49 -5.89 -0.81 -15.99
N PRO A 50 -5.79 -1.81 -16.89
CA PRO A 50 -6.29 -3.16 -16.60
C PRO A 50 -5.67 -3.81 -15.36
N ASN A 51 -4.44 -3.43 -15.00
CA ASN A 51 -3.78 -3.95 -13.81
C ASN A 51 -4.25 -3.28 -12.50
N ASP A 52 -5.10 -2.25 -12.54
CA ASP A 52 -5.70 -1.64 -11.35
C ASP A 52 -6.45 -2.71 -10.54
N GLN A 53 -7.27 -3.52 -11.22
CA GLN A 53 -8.05 -4.59 -10.58
C GLN A 53 -7.14 -5.73 -10.11
N VAL A 54 -6.14 -6.11 -10.91
CA VAL A 54 -5.18 -7.17 -10.56
C VAL A 54 -4.42 -6.80 -9.28
N ALA A 55 -3.98 -5.55 -9.16
CA ALA A 55 -3.32 -5.06 -7.95
C ALA A 55 -4.26 -5.02 -6.75
N ALA A 56 -5.49 -4.53 -6.92
CA ALA A 56 -6.49 -4.48 -5.86
C ALA A 56 -6.84 -5.87 -5.33
N ASP A 57 -7.08 -6.85 -6.21
CA ASP A 57 -7.41 -8.23 -5.84
C ASP A 57 -6.24 -8.92 -5.14
N THR A 58 -5.02 -8.69 -5.63
CA THR A 58 -3.80 -9.23 -4.99
C THR A 58 -3.65 -8.69 -3.57
N LEU A 59 -3.84 -7.39 -3.37
CA LEU A 59 -3.79 -6.77 -2.05
C LEU A 59 -4.94 -7.20 -1.15
N GLN A 60 -6.11 -7.51 -1.72
CA GLN A 60 -7.25 -8.00 -0.96
C GLN A 60 -6.99 -9.39 -0.38
N GLN A 61 -6.28 -10.25 -1.13
CA GLN A 61 -5.82 -11.55 -0.63
C GLN A 61 -4.74 -11.41 0.46
N VAL A 62 -3.88 -10.41 0.37
CA VAL A 62 -2.84 -10.12 1.39
C VAL A 62 -3.46 -9.55 2.67
N TYR A 63 -4.49 -8.70 2.55
CA TYR A 63 -5.16 -8.05 3.67
C TYR A 63 -6.64 -8.44 3.78
N PRO A 64 -6.97 -9.72 4.06
CA PRO A 64 -8.34 -10.23 3.96
C PRO A 64 -9.33 -9.61 4.95
N LYS A 65 -8.83 -8.94 6.01
CA LYS A 65 -9.65 -8.26 7.02
C LYS A 65 -9.80 -6.76 6.78
N ARG A 66 -9.17 -6.23 5.73
CA ARG A 66 -9.26 -4.82 5.35
C ARG A 66 -10.00 -4.70 4.02
N LYS A 67 -10.70 -3.59 3.84
CA LYS A 67 -11.30 -3.24 2.55
C LYS A 67 -10.24 -2.61 1.65
N VAL A 68 -9.96 -3.21 0.51
CA VAL A 68 -9.11 -2.58 -0.50
C VAL A 68 -9.94 -1.57 -1.31
N VAL A 69 -9.42 -0.34 -1.44
CA VAL A 69 -10.08 0.77 -2.13
C VAL A 69 -9.09 1.38 -3.11
N SER A 70 -9.46 1.36 -4.40
CA SER A 70 -8.72 2.00 -5.47
C SER A 70 -8.98 3.50 -5.49
N ILE A 71 -7.94 4.32 -5.56
CA ILE A 71 -7.99 5.78 -5.60
C ILE A 71 -7.35 6.26 -6.91
N PRO A 72 -8.04 7.06 -7.75
CA PRO A 72 -7.43 7.63 -8.95
C PRO A 72 -6.24 8.52 -8.60
N MET A 73 -5.05 8.20 -9.11
CA MET A 73 -3.81 8.91 -8.76
C MET A 73 -3.00 9.40 -9.97
N ALA A 74 -3.54 9.29 -11.19
CA ALA A 74 -2.84 9.73 -12.41
C ALA A 74 -2.41 11.21 -12.36
N GLU A 75 -3.20 12.09 -11.74
CA GLU A 75 -2.87 13.50 -11.59
C GLU A 75 -1.77 13.72 -10.55
N VAL A 76 -1.83 13.07 -9.40
CA VAL A 76 -0.78 13.18 -8.35
C VAL A 76 0.53 12.56 -8.83
N PHE A 77 0.46 11.51 -9.64
CA PHE A 77 1.63 10.88 -10.23
C PHE A 77 2.42 11.84 -11.13
N ARG A 78 1.73 12.80 -11.77
CA ARG A 78 2.38 13.87 -12.55
C ARG A 78 3.35 14.69 -11.70
N ASP A 79 3.05 14.85 -10.42
CA ASP A 79 3.86 15.63 -9.48
C ASP A 79 4.94 14.76 -8.78
N GLY A 80 5.11 13.50 -9.22
CA GLY A 80 6.19 12.60 -8.75
C GLY A 80 5.83 11.77 -7.51
N GLY A 81 4.58 11.81 -7.05
CA GLY A 81 4.13 11.10 -5.85
C GLY A 81 2.92 10.21 -6.08
N LEU A 82 2.64 9.34 -5.11
CA LEU A 82 1.44 8.50 -5.03
C LEU A 82 0.95 8.45 -3.58
N ILE A 83 0.05 7.53 -3.23
CA ILE A 83 -0.68 7.55 -1.95
C ILE A 83 0.29 7.48 -0.78
N HIS A 84 1.21 6.52 -0.79
CA HIS A 84 2.17 6.34 0.31
C HIS A 84 3.07 7.58 0.49
N CYS A 85 3.42 8.27 -0.60
CA CYS A 85 4.28 9.46 -0.55
C CYS A 85 3.64 10.64 0.19
N VAL A 86 2.32 10.73 0.22
CA VAL A 86 1.57 11.86 0.79
C VAL A 86 0.85 11.51 2.10
N THR A 87 1.12 10.33 2.65
CA THR A 87 0.53 9.86 3.91
C THR A 87 1.59 9.61 4.96
N GLN A 88 1.26 9.90 6.22
CA GLN A 88 2.07 9.52 7.38
C GLN A 88 1.14 8.94 8.45
N GLN A 89 1.30 7.66 8.78
CA GLN A 89 0.53 7.01 9.83
C GLN A 89 1.00 7.48 11.21
N GLN A 90 0.03 7.77 12.09
CA GLN A 90 0.26 7.93 13.52
C GLN A 90 -0.34 6.71 14.23
N PRO A 91 0.49 5.83 14.83
CA PRO A 91 -0.01 4.72 15.62
C PRO A 91 -0.86 5.23 16.79
N LYS A 92 -1.95 4.53 17.10
CA LYS A 92 -2.66 4.77 18.35
C LYS A 92 -1.70 4.48 19.50
N GLU A 93 -1.66 5.35 20.50
CA GLU A 93 -0.95 5.08 21.74
C GLU A 93 -1.43 3.72 22.28
N ARG A 94 -0.48 2.85 22.61
CA ARG A 94 -0.81 1.78 23.53
C ARG A 94 -1.08 2.45 24.87
N GLU A 95 -2.18 2.11 25.53
CA GLU A 95 -2.29 2.38 26.96
C GLU A 95 -1.09 1.72 27.63
N PHE A 96 -0.06 2.52 27.91
CA PHE A 96 0.87 2.17 28.95
C PHE A 96 0.09 2.40 30.23
N ILE A 97 -0.38 1.32 30.85
CA ILE A 97 -0.68 1.36 32.27
C ILE A 97 0.67 1.66 32.93
N LEU A 98 0.94 2.95 33.15
CA LEU A 98 2.07 3.36 33.95
C LEU A 98 1.79 2.82 35.36
N PRO A 99 2.69 2.02 35.95
CA PRO A 99 2.43 1.36 37.23
C PRO A 99 2.22 2.33 38.41
N TRP A 100 2.34 3.64 38.17
CA TRP A 100 2.22 4.70 39.17
C TRP A 100 1.01 5.64 38.92
N LYS A 101 0.20 5.40 37.88
CA LYS A 101 -1.12 6.02 37.77
C LYS A 101 -2.10 5.17 38.59
N GLU A 102 -2.18 5.46 39.89
CA GLU A 102 -3.29 5.06 40.77
C GLU A 102 -4.62 5.71 40.26
N PRO A 103 -5.78 5.11 40.56
CA PRO A 103 -7.07 5.38 39.91
C PRO A 103 -7.59 6.82 40.04
#